data_AF-X0V7A2-F1
#
_entry.id   AF-X0V7A2-F1
#
_cell.length_a   1.000
_cell.length_b   1.000
_cell.length_c   1.000
_cell.angle_alpha   90.00
_cell.angle_beta   90.00
_cell.angle_gamma   90.00
#
_symmetry.space_group_name_H-M   'P 1'
#
loop_
_entity.id
_entity.type
_entity.pdbx_description
1 polymer ?
#
loop_
_entity_poly.entity_id
_entity_poly.type
_entity_poly.pdbx_seq_one_letter_code
_entity_poly.pdbx_strand_id
1 'polypeptide(L)'
;MIAPSICISRVFDNSITKDKIYQVFHKYNWGPISRIDLVHKNNNIRAFIHFEYWFNNQKNVDIKDRLLSGDTINIIYAKPWFWKCSASKIKKPL
;
A
#
# COMPACT_ATOMS: atom_id res chain seq x y z
N MET A 1 -11.78 14.25 -4.68
CA MET A 1 -10.70 14.02 -3.68
C MET A 1 -9.83 12.88 -4.18
N ILE A 2 -8.50 13.07 -4.25
CA ILE A 2 -7.59 12.00 -4.67
C ILE A 2 -7.39 11.06 -3.47
N ALA A 3 -7.84 9.81 -3.59
CA ALA A 3 -7.55 8.78 -2.59
C ALA A 3 -6.03 8.51 -2.56
N PRO A 4 -5.35 8.63 -1.39
CA PRO A 4 -3.92 8.41 -1.33
C PRO A 4 -3.61 6.95 -1.68
N SER A 5 -2.60 6.78 -2.53
CA SER A 5 -2.07 5.46 -2.86
C SER A 5 -1.00 5.08 -1.86
N ILE A 6 -0.87 3.80 -1.54
CA ILE A 6 0.15 3.30 -0.61
C ILE A 6 1.34 2.77 -1.40
N CYS A 7 2.55 3.11 -0.96
CA CYS A 7 3.80 2.59 -1.51
C CYS A 7 4.42 1.58 -0.54
N ILE A 8 4.64 0.36 -1.00
CA ILE A 8 5.56 -0.60 -0.38
C ILE A 8 6.96 -0.30 -0.90
N SER A 9 7.81 0.19 0.00
CA SER A 9 9.14 0.70 -0.34
C SER A 9 10.11 -0.35 -0.89
N ARG A 10 9.92 -1.62 -0.48
CA ARG A 10 10.71 -2.76 -0.93
C ARG A 10 9.93 -4.06 -0.73
N VAL A 11 9.70 -4.78 -1.81
CA VAL A 11 9.22 -6.16 -1.83
C VAL A 11 10.45 -7.05 -2.00
N PHE A 12 10.89 -7.69 -0.92
CA PHE A 12 12.16 -8.45 -0.88
C PHE A 12 12.07 -9.83 -1.54
N ASP A 13 10.88 -10.39 -1.60
CA ASP A 13 10.63 -11.74 -2.09
C ASP A 13 10.02 -11.66 -3.50
N ASN A 14 10.76 -12.16 -4.48
CA ASN A 14 10.37 -12.15 -5.89
C ASN A 14 9.16 -13.06 -6.18
N SER A 15 8.77 -13.92 -5.25
CA SER A 15 7.54 -14.72 -5.35
C SER A 15 6.28 -13.93 -4.96
N ILE A 16 6.42 -12.71 -4.43
CA ILE A 16 5.27 -11.87 -4.07
C ILE A 16 4.61 -11.31 -5.33
N THR A 17 3.41 -11.81 -5.59
CA THR A 17 2.56 -11.38 -6.70
C THR A 17 1.63 -10.24 -6.32
N LYS A 18 1.02 -9.60 -7.32
CA LYS A 18 -0.08 -8.63 -7.12
C LYS A 18 -1.23 -9.23 -6.31
N ASP A 19 -1.58 -10.49 -6.56
CA ASP A 19 -2.66 -11.18 -5.84
C ASP A 19 -2.33 -11.36 -4.36
N LYS A 20 -1.07 -11.67 -4.04
CA LYS A 20 -0.65 -11.78 -2.63
C LYS A 20 -0.76 -10.44 -1.92
N ILE A 21 -0.32 -9.35 -2.56
CA ILE A 21 -0.45 -8.00 -2.02
C ILE A 21 -1.92 -7.65 -1.85
N TYR A 22 -2.76 -7.91 -2.86
CA TYR A 22 -4.21 -7.70 -2.79
C TYR A 22 -4.81 -8.41 -1.58
N GLN A 23 -4.56 -9.71 -1.42
CA GLN A 23 -5.08 -10.50 -0.30
C GLN A 23 -4.66 -9.96 1.06
N VAL A 24 -3.42 -9.47 1.20
CA VAL A 24 -2.94 -8.87 2.46
C VAL A 24 -3.68 -7.57 2.73
N PHE A 25 -3.70 -6.63 1.78
CA PHE A 25 -4.32 -5.32 1.99
C PHE A 25 -5.85 -5.39 2.10
N HIS A 26 -6.49 -6.33 1.41
CA HIS A 26 -7.93 -6.58 1.52
C HIS A 26 -8.34 -6.92 2.96
N LYS A 27 -7.50 -7.65 3.70
CA LYS A 27 -7.75 -7.97 5.12
C LYS A 27 -7.72 -6.76 6.05
N TYR A 28 -7.00 -5.70 5.68
CA TYR A 28 -6.98 -4.45 6.47
C TYR A 28 -8.23 -3.61 6.26
N ASN A 29 -9.01 -3.88 5.21
CA ASN A 29 -10.33 -3.29 4.97
C ASN A 29 -10.32 -1.75 5.00
N TRP A 30 -9.35 -1.14 4.32
CA TRP A 30 -9.24 0.32 4.20
C TRP A 30 -10.10 0.92 3.11
N GLY A 31 -10.55 0.10 2.16
CA GLY A 31 -11.36 0.47 1.03
C GLY A 31 -11.14 -0.48 -0.15
N PRO A 32 -11.97 -0.40 -1.21
CA PRO A 32 -11.79 -1.19 -2.42
C PRO A 32 -10.48 -0.82 -3.15
N ILE A 33 -9.69 -1.84 -3.48
CA ILE A 33 -8.44 -1.68 -4.22
C ILE A 33 -8.76 -1.65 -5.71
N SER A 34 -8.50 -0.51 -6.35
CA SER A 34 -8.70 -0.30 -7.80
C SER A 34 -7.58 -0.90 -8.66
N ARG A 35 -6.32 -0.81 -8.20
CA ARG A 35 -5.14 -1.20 -8.99
C ARG A 35 -3.94 -1.45 -8.08
N ILE A 36 -3.10 -2.40 -8.48
CA ILE A 36 -1.77 -2.62 -7.90
C ILE A 36 -0.73 -2.55 -9.01
N ASP A 37 0.24 -1.65 -8.85
CA ASP A 37 1.36 -1.48 -9.77
C ASP A 37 2.64 -2.00 -9.14
N LEU A 38 3.35 -2.89 -9.85
CA LEU A 38 4.68 -3.38 -9.44
C LEU A 38 5.73 -2.71 -10.33
N VAL A 39 6.57 -1.88 -9.73
CA VAL A 39 7.63 -1.16 -10.42
C VAL A 39 8.96 -1.78 -10.07
N HIS A 40 9.61 -2.35 -11.09
CA HIS A 40 10.93 -2.94 -10.98
C HIS A 40 11.97 -1.84 -11.22
N LYS A 41 12.83 -1.59 -10.23
CA LYS A 41 13.97 -0.68 -10.38
C LYS A 41 15.22 -1.40 -9.89
N ASN A 42 16.08 -1.79 -10.84
CA ASN A 42 17.25 -2.65 -10.60
C ASN A 42 16.80 -3.92 -9.85
N ASN A 43 17.43 -4.26 -8.72
CA ASN A 43 17.10 -5.41 -7.87
C ASN A 43 16.07 -5.08 -6.77
N ASN A 44 15.29 -4.00 -6.92
CA ASN A 44 14.27 -3.63 -5.94
C ASN A 44 12.90 -3.49 -6.63
N ILE A 45 11.93 -4.21 -6.08
CA ILE A 45 10.54 -4.12 -6.49
C ILE A 45 9.80 -3.22 -5.52
N ARG A 46 9.15 -2.18 -6.05
CA ARG A 46 8.20 -1.34 -5.32
C ARG A 46 6.79 -1.71 -5.73
N ALA A 47 5.87 -1.70 -4.78
CA ALA A 47 4.45 -1.88 -5.08
C ALA A 47 3.67 -0.60 -4.74
N PHE A 48 2.74 -0.22 -5.59
CA PHE A 48 1.82 0.88 -5.36
C PHE A 48 0.39 0.33 -5.34
N ILE A 49 -0.33 0.59 -4.25
CA ILE A 49 -1.71 0.14 -4.04
C ILE A 49 -2.60 1.37 -4.17
N HIS A 50 -3.48 1.34 -5.16
CA HIS A 50 -4.42 2.42 -5.46
C HIS A 50 -5.82 2.01 -5.03
N PHE A 51 -6.44 2.78 -4.16
CA PHE A 51 -7.83 2.58 -3.74
C PHE A 51 -8.78 3.38 -4.64
N GLU A 52 -9.99 2.87 -4.89
CA GLU A 52 -11.05 3.70 -5.52
C GLU A 52 -11.42 4.83 -4.56
N TYR A 53 -11.64 4.46 -3.29
CA TYR A 53 -11.84 5.36 -2.17
C TYR A 53 -11.39 4.67 -0.88
N TRP A 54 -11.15 5.46 0.16
CA TRP A 54 -10.92 4.96 1.51
C TRP A 54 -12.23 4.98 2.28
N PHE A 55 -12.48 3.96 3.09
CA PHE A 55 -13.60 3.97 4.02
C PHE A 55 -13.41 5.04 5.09
N ASN A 56 -14.51 5.73 5.40
CA ASN A 56 -14.55 6.85 6.35
C ASN A 56 -14.96 6.37 7.74
N ASN A 57 -14.07 5.63 8.40
CA ASN A 57 -14.19 5.30 9.83
C ASN A 57 -12.95 5.80 10.57
N GLN A 58 -13.09 6.07 11.88
CA GLN A 58 -12.04 6.73 12.66
C GLN A 58 -10.67 6.06 12.51
N LYS A 59 -10.61 4.74 12.65
CA LYS A 59 -9.37 3.97 12.51
C LYS A 59 -8.69 4.16 11.15
N ASN A 60 -9.47 4.15 10.07
CA ASN A 60 -8.93 4.33 8.72
C ASN A 60 -8.53 5.78 8.45
N VAL A 61 -9.24 6.74 9.04
CA VAL A 61 -8.88 8.17 9.01
C VAL A 61 -7.54 8.38 9.70
N ASP A 62 -7.34 7.83 10.90
CA ASP A 62 -6.07 7.96 11.64
C ASP A 62 -4.88 7.39 10.85
N ILE A 63 -5.06 6.22 10.22
CA ILE A 63 -4.03 5.60 9.37
C ILE A 63 -3.75 6.47 8.13
N LYS A 64 -4.80 7.00 7.51
CA LYS A 64 -4.68 7.85 6.33
C LYS A 64 -3.95 9.15 6.67
N ASP A 65 -4.29 9.80 7.76
CA ASP A 65 -3.67 11.04 8.21
C ASP A 65 -2.20 10.84 8.56
N ARG A 66 -1.89 9.71 9.22
CA ARG A 66 -0.51 9.30 9.47
C ARG A 66 0.28 9.07 8.19
N LEU A 67 -0.30 8.43 7.18
CA LEU A 67 0.39 8.28 5.89
C LEU A 67 0.59 9.63 5.18
N LEU A 68 -0.41 10.52 5.25
CA LEU A 68 -0.38 11.84 4.64
C LEU A 68 0.58 12.81 5.32
N SER A 69 0.85 12.65 6.63
CA SER A 69 1.86 13.43 7.36
C SER A 69 3.30 13.03 7.02
N GLY A 70 3.49 12.00 6.19
CA GLY A 70 4.80 11.50 5.76
C GLY A 70 5.33 10.35 6.63
N ASP A 71 4.53 9.90 7.59
CA ASP A 71 4.85 8.79 8.47
C ASP A 71 4.74 7.43 7.74
N THR A 72 5.21 6.37 8.42
CA THR A 72 5.19 5.01 7.85
C THR A 72 4.48 4.03 8.76
N ILE A 73 3.85 3.02 8.15
CA ILE A 73 3.17 1.91 8.84
C ILE A 73 3.75 0.57 8.43
N ASN A 74 3.66 -0.42 9.30
CA ASN A 74 4.11 -1.78 9.03
C ASN A 74 2.92 -2.70 8.73
N ILE A 75 2.99 -3.42 7.62
CA ILE A 75 1.95 -4.35 7.16
C ILE A 75 2.48 -5.77 7.19
N ILE A 76 1.92 -6.60 8.06
CA ILE A 76 2.37 -7.97 8.29
C ILE A 76 1.76 -8.85 7.20
N TYR A 77 2.60 -9.42 6.34
CA TYR A 77 2.15 -10.33 5.28
C TYR A 77 2.38 -11.81 5.61
N ALA A 78 3.39 -12.11 6.43
CA ALA A 78 3.68 -13.44 6.97
C ALA A 78 4.56 -13.28 8.21
N LYS A 79 4.09 -13.59 9.42
CA LYS A 79 4.89 -13.39 10.65
C LYS A 79 6.24 -14.15 10.57
N PRO A 80 7.37 -13.53 10.96
CA PRO A 80 7.53 -12.19 11.55
C PRO A 80 7.68 -11.04 10.52
N TRP A 81 7.58 -11.34 9.23
CA TRP A 81 7.83 -10.42 8.12
C TRP A 81 6.71 -9.39 7.92
N PHE A 82 7.14 -8.17 7.62
CA PHE A 82 6.27 -7.05 7.33
C PHE A 82 6.83 -6.18 6.21
N TRP A 83 5.94 -5.46 5.52
CA TRP A 83 6.28 -4.42 4.58
C TRP A 83 6.20 -3.06 5.27
N LYS A 84 7.23 -2.22 5.06
CA LYS A 84 7.20 -0.81 5.44
C LYS A 84 6.51 0.00 4.35
N CYS A 85 5.38 0.61 4.71
CA CYS A 85 4.45 1.29 3.82
C CYS A 85 4.42 2.79 4.12
N SER A 86 4.27 3.60 3.07
CA SER A 86 4.18 5.07 3.14
C SER A 86 3.17 5.59 2.12
N ALA A 87 2.73 6.84 2.22
CA ALA A 87 1.96 7.46 1.15
C ALA A 87 2.80 7.56 -0.14
N SER A 88 2.21 7.22 -1.28
CA SER A 88 2.81 7.46 -2.58
C SER A 88 2.92 8.96 -2.82
N LYS A 89 4.14 9.42 -3.10
CA LYS A 89 4.42 10.80 -3.56
C LYS A 89 4.21 10.98 -5.06
N ILE A 90 3.96 9.88 -5.77
CA ILE A 90 3.80 9.86 -7.23
C ILE A 90 2.31 9.97 -7.53
N LYS A 91 1.95 10.94 -8.39
CA LYS A 91 0.58 11.04 -8.92
C LYS A 91 0.25 9.76 -9.67
N LYS A 92 -0.96 9.23 -9.48
CA LYS A 92 -1.46 8.09 -10.25
C LYS A 92 -1.29 8.44 -11.75
N PRO A 93 -0.60 7.61 -12.56
CA PRO A 93 -0.57 7.84 -14.00
C PRO A 93 -2.02 7.82 -14.50
N LEU A 94 -2.35 8.87 -15.27
CA LEU A 94 -3.68 9.10 -15.86
C LEU A 94 -4.06 7.94 -16.78
#